data_AF-A0A3D4B7W5-F1
#
_entry.id   AF-A0A3D4B7W5-F1
#
_cell.length_a   1.000
_cell.length_b   1.000
_cell.length_c   1.000
_cell.angle_alpha   90.00
_cell.angle_beta   90.00
_cell.angle_gamma   90.00
#
_symmetry.space_group_name_H-M   'P 1'
#
loop_
_entity.id
_entity.type
_entity.pdbx_description
1 polymer ?
#
loop_
_entity_poly.entity_id
_entity_poly.type
_entity_poly.pdbx_seq_one_letter_code
_entity_poly.pdbx_strand_id
1 'polypeptide(L)'
;PGGFNILLSHSPWGYHQAIARSIPLTLSGHTHGGQVVLRLPGFSLSPAMFLYPYIEGLYWNEGVALYVTRGCGTTGPPVRINCKPEITVITLTRG
;
A
#
# COMPACT_ATOMS: atom_id res chain seq x y z
N PRO A 1 -21.46 -15.27 6.52
CA PRO A 1 -22.17 -14.34 5.62
C PRO A 1 -22.61 -13.09 6.39
N GLY A 2 -22.43 -11.88 5.83
CA GLY A 2 -22.87 -10.62 6.45
C GLY A 2 -21.82 -9.81 7.23
N GLY A 3 -20.54 -10.18 7.16
CA GLY A 3 -19.44 -9.42 7.78
C GLY A 3 -18.68 -8.53 6.80
N PHE A 4 -17.96 -7.54 7.33
CA PHE A 4 -17.00 -6.76 6.55
C PHE A 4 -15.74 -7.60 6.32
N ASN A 5 -15.48 -8.02 5.08
CA ASN A 5 -14.36 -8.87 4.74
C ASN A 5 -13.10 -8.05 4.43
N ILE A 6 -11.97 -8.49 4.96
CA ILE A 6 -10.65 -7.88 4.75
C ILE A 6 -9.73 -8.93 4.15
N LEU A 7 -9.09 -8.61 3.04
CA LEU A 7 -8.03 -9.42 2.47
C LEU A 7 -6.67 -8.94 3.00
N LEU A 8 -5.90 -9.86 3.56
CA LEU A 8 -4.48 -9.64 3.86
C LEU A 8 -3.66 -10.29 2.76
N SER A 9 -2.85 -9.49 2.07
CA SER A 9 -1.92 -9.98 1.05
C SER A 9 -0.61 -9.25 1.20
N HIS A 10 0.52 -9.95 1.25
CA HIS A 10 1.82 -9.30 1.37
C HIS A 10 2.03 -8.30 0.22
N SER A 11 1.82 -8.74 -1.02
CA SER A 11 1.97 -7.92 -2.22
C SER A 11 0.64 -7.31 -2.70
N PRO A 12 0.65 -6.08 -3.22
CA PRO A 12 -0.55 -5.41 -3.74
C PRO A 12 -0.99 -5.89 -5.14
N TRP A 13 -0.26 -6.82 -5.76
CA TRP A 13 -0.50 -7.28 -7.13
C TRP A 13 -1.87 -7.93 -7.34
N GLY A 14 -2.49 -8.42 -6.27
CA GLY A 14 -3.81 -9.06 -6.29
C GLY A 14 -5.00 -8.10 -6.34
N TYR A 15 -4.78 -6.79 -6.51
CA TYR A 15 -5.84 -5.80 -6.34
C TYR A 15 -6.98 -5.93 -7.36
N HIS A 16 -6.66 -6.22 -8.63
CA HIS A 16 -7.68 -6.46 -9.65
C HIS A 16 -8.56 -7.68 -9.33
N GLN A 17 -7.99 -8.71 -8.72
CA GLN A 17 -8.75 -9.89 -8.27
C GLN A 17 -9.62 -9.56 -7.04
N ALA A 18 -9.16 -8.67 -6.15
CA ALA A 18 -9.97 -8.17 -5.04
C ALA A 18 -11.17 -7.37 -5.54
N ILE A 19 -10.97 -6.52 -6.56
CA ILE A 19 -12.05 -5.78 -7.25
C ILE A 19 -13.05 -6.76 -7.89
N ALA A 20 -12.57 -7.71 -8.69
CA ALA A 20 -13.43 -8.69 -9.37
C ALA A 20 -14.24 -9.58 -8.41
N ARG A 21 -13.79 -9.72 -7.16
CA ARG A 21 -14.46 -10.47 -6.09
C ARG A 21 -15.22 -9.57 -5.10
N SER A 22 -15.25 -8.26 -5.34
CA SER A 22 -15.88 -7.26 -4.47
C SER A 22 -15.45 -7.36 -3.01
N ILE A 23 -14.15 -7.59 -2.76
CA ILE A 23 -13.60 -7.61 -1.40
C ILE A 23 -13.41 -6.14 -0.95
N PRO A 24 -14.12 -5.65 0.09
CA PRO A 24 -14.17 -4.22 0.39
C PRO A 24 -12.82 -3.57 0.70
N LEU A 25 -11.92 -4.30 1.37
CA LEU A 25 -10.63 -3.80 1.82
C LEU A 25 -9.53 -4.84 1.66
N THR A 26 -8.44 -4.46 0.99
CA THR A 26 -7.18 -5.22 0.95
C THR A 26 -6.08 -4.45 1.67
N LEU A 27 -5.36 -5.12 2.58
CA LEU A 27 -4.19 -4.57 3.26
C LEU A 27 -2.92 -5.26 2.74
N SER A 28 -1.96 -4.46 2.29
CA SER A 28 -0.71 -4.93 1.70
C SER A 28 0.50 -4.09 2.10
N GLY A 29 1.68 -4.59 1.75
CA GLY A 29 2.96 -3.90 1.91
C GLY A 29 3.87 -4.19 0.72
N HIS A 30 4.94 -4.95 0.95
CA HIS A 30 5.88 -5.48 -0.05
C HIS A 30 6.82 -4.46 -0.71
N THR A 31 6.35 -3.27 -1.05
CA THR A 31 7.14 -2.25 -1.78
C THR A 31 8.06 -1.42 -0.90
N HIS A 32 7.86 -1.45 0.42
CA HIS A 32 8.57 -0.62 1.39
C HIS A 32 8.47 0.90 1.11
N GLY A 33 7.44 1.36 0.41
CA GLY A 33 7.34 2.75 -0.09
C GLY A 33 8.40 3.12 -1.11
N GLY A 34 9.00 2.11 -1.77
CA GLY A 34 10.13 2.24 -2.68
C GLY A 34 11.49 2.48 -2.02
N GLN A 35 11.53 2.65 -0.69
CA GLN A 35 12.70 2.95 0.18
C GLN A 35 13.46 4.25 -0.13
N VAL A 36 13.59 4.63 -1.39
CA VAL A 36 14.28 5.83 -1.86
C VAL A 36 13.25 6.71 -2.57
N VAL A 37 13.06 7.89 -2.01
CA VAL A 37 12.17 8.92 -2.55
C VAL A 37 13.01 10.18 -2.78
N LEU A 38 13.10 10.60 -4.04
CA LEU A 38 13.65 11.90 -4.39
C LEU A 38 12.62 12.97 -4.04
N ARG A 39 12.98 13.91 -3.16
CA ARG A 39 12.10 15.01 -2.76
C ARG A 39 12.65 16.31 -3.34
N LEU A 40 11.89 16.93 -4.22
CA LEU A 40 12.15 18.24 -4.82
C LEU A 40 11.06 19.23 -4.35
N PRO A 41 11.28 20.56 -4.45
CA PRO A 41 10.22 21.53 -4.17
C PRO A 41 8.97 21.24 -5.00
N GLY A 42 7.86 20.94 -4.33
CA GLY A 42 6.57 20.64 -4.97
C GLY A 42 6.41 19.22 -5.54
N PHE A 43 7.42 18.35 -5.47
CA PHE A 43 7.34 17.02 -6.08
C PHE A 43 8.09 15.94 -5.29
N SER A 44 7.58 14.71 -5.33
CA SER A 44 8.24 13.54 -4.77
C SER A 44 8.19 12.39 -5.77
N LEU A 45 9.34 11.77 -6.03
CA LEU A 45 9.48 10.70 -7.00
C LEU A 45 10.16 9.49 -6.33
N SER A 46 9.48 8.35 -6.31
CA SER A 46 10.15 7.07 -6.08
C SER A 46 10.40 6.36 -7.41
N PRO A 47 11.62 5.86 -7.69
CA PRO A 47 11.88 5.01 -8.85
C PRO A 47 10.95 3.79 -8.92
N ALA A 48 10.48 3.30 -7.76
CA ALA A 48 9.54 2.19 -7.67
C ALA A 48 8.22 2.45 -8.43
N MET A 49 7.80 3.71 -8.60
CA MET A 49 6.57 4.06 -9.31
C MET A 49 6.61 3.71 -10.81
N PHE A 50 7.79 3.59 -11.40
CA PHE A 50 7.94 3.18 -12.80
C PHE A 50 7.83 1.66 -12.98
N LEU A 51 7.99 0.90 -11.89
CA LEU A 51 7.96 -0.56 -11.91
C LEU A 51 6.66 -1.11 -11.35
N TYR A 52 6.03 -0.37 -10.44
CA TYR A 52 4.93 -0.85 -9.63
C TYR A 52 3.77 0.15 -9.59
N PRO A 53 2.53 -0.29 -9.87
CA PRO A 53 1.36 0.60 -9.85
C PRO A 53 0.94 1.01 -8.43
N TYR A 54 1.27 0.20 -7.41
CA TYR A 54 0.86 0.42 -6.03
C TYR A 54 2.09 0.40 -5.13
N ILE A 55 2.53 1.57 -4.68
CA ILE A 55 3.78 1.72 -3.93
C ILE A 55 3.55 2.04 -2.46
N GLU A 56 2.52 2.82 -2.11
CA GLU A 56 2.19 3.19 -0.73
C GLU A 56 0.85 3.94 -0.69
N GLY A 57 0.21 3.96 0.47
CA GLY A 57 -1.01 4.73 0.71
C GLY A 57 -2.28 4.00 0.31
N LEU A 58 -3.37 4.77 0.23
CA LEU A 58 -4.71 4.28 -0.08
C LEU A 58 -5.00 4.43 -1.58
N TYR A 59 -5.37 3.33 -2.20
CA TYR A 59 -5.91 3.26 -3.55
C TYR A 59 -7.39 2.88 -3.46
N TRP A 60 -8.19 3.48 -4.31
CA TRP A 60 -9.63 3.26 -4.35
C TRP A 60 -10.10 3.08 -5.79
N ASN A 61 -10.80 1.98 -6.06
CA ASN A 61 -11.36 1.73 -7.39
C ASN A 61 -12.61 0.84 -7.28
N GLU A 62 -13.64 1.14 -8.06
CA GLU A 62 -14.90 0.38 -8.11
C GLU A 62 -15.52 0.06 -6.72
N GLY A 63 -15.35 0.98 -5.76
CA GLY A 63 -15.86 0.80 -4.39
C GLY A 63 -15.04 -0.16 -3.52
N VAL A 64 -13.89 -0.60 -3.99
CA VAL A 64 -12.94 -1.48 -3.30
C VAL A 64 -11.69 -0.68 -2.94
N ALA A 65 -11.18 -0.89 -1.72
CA ALA A 65 -10.00 -0.23 -1.19
C ALA A 65 -8.77 -1.15 -1.18
N LEU A 66 -7.61 -0.60 -1.53
CA LEU A 66 -6.30 -1.19 -1.25
C LEU A 66 -5.48 -0.21 -0.43
N TYR A 67 -4.98 -0.64 0.72
CA TYR A 67 -4.01 0.12 1.50
C TYR A 67 -2.65 -0.57 1.46
N VAL A 68 -1.62 0.16 1.00
CA VAL A 68 -0.23 -0.32 0.95
C VAL A 68 0.60 0.42 1.98
N THR A 69 1.04 -0.26 3.03
CA THR A 69 1.93 0.34 4.02
C THR A 69 3.39 0.34 3.55
N ARG A 70 4.15 1.36 3.98
CA ARG A 70 5.62 1.39 3.83
C ARG A 70 6.32 0.34 4.71
N GLY A 71 5.63 -0.15 5.75
CA GLY A 71 6.17 -1.08 6.73
C GLY A 71 7.35 -0.53 7.54
N CYS A 72 7.84 -1.32 8.49
CA CYS A 72 8.96 -0.93 9.35
C CYS A 72 10.34 -1.38 8.85
N GLY A 73 10.39 -2.51 8.12
CA GLY A 73 11.63 -3.14 7.68
C GLY A 73 12.19 -2.58 6.37
N THR A 74 13.20 -3.24 5.81
CA THR A 74 13.81 -2.90 4.52
C THR A 74 13.97 -4.15 3.65
N THR A 75 14.25 -3.97 2.36
CA THR A 75 14.65 -4.99 1.40
C THR A 75 15.92 -4.56 0.67
N GLY A 76 16.77 -5.51 0.27
CA GLY A 76 18.10 -5.20 -0.29
C GLY A 76 18.97 -4.42 0.72
N PRO A 77 19.71 -3.38 0.27
CA PRO A 77 20.46 -2.51 1.19
C PRO A 77 19.51 -1.89 2.23
N PRO A 78 19.85 -1.93 3.53
CA PRO A 78 18.98 -1.48 4.62
C PRO A 78 18.96 0.05 4.76
N VAL A 79 18.60 0.74 3.67
CA VAL A 79 18.65 2.20 3.55
C VAL A 79 17.27 2.72 3.17
N ARG A 80 16.84 3.78 3.86
CA ARG A 80 15.64 4.55 3.55
C ARG A 80 15.98 6.02 3.40
N ILE A 81 15.67 6.61 2.24
CA ILE A 81 15.92 8.03 1.94
C ILE A 81 14.57 8.69 1.67
N ASN A 82 14.20 9.67 2.50
CA ASN A 82 12.90 10.36 2.46
C ASN A 82 11.65 9.44 2.48
N CYS A 83 11.82 8.17 2.89
CA CYS A 83 10.77 7.16 2.99
C CYS A 83 10.74 6.62 4.43
N LYS A 84 10.10 7.36 5.34
CA LYS A 84 10.08 6.99 6.76
C LYS A 84 9.36 5.64 6.97
N PRO A 85 9.87 4.77 7.86
CA PRO A 85 9.15 3.57 8.28
C PRO A 85 7.78 3.92 8.86
N GLU A 86 6.82 3.00 8.73
CA GLU A 86 5.42 3.25 9.08
C GLU A 86 4.81 2.05 9.83
N ILE A 87 3.97 2.35 10.83
CA ILE A 87 3.00 1.44 11.43
C ILE A 87 1.64 2.11 11.29
N THR A 88 0.74 1.49 10.55
CA THR A 88 -0.60 2.03 10.30
C THR A 88 -1.60 1.44 11.28
N VAL A 89 -2.39 2.30 11.91
CA VAL A 89 -3.56 1.91 12.70
C VAL A 89 -4.81 2.18 11.87
N ILE A 90 -5.56 1.12 11.57
CA ILE A 90 -6.84 1.20 10.84
C ILE A 90 -7.96 0.85 11.82
N THR A 91 -8.86 1.80 12.06
CA THR A 91 -10.03 1.61 12.90
C THR A 91 -11.24 1.35 12.02
N LEU A 92 -11.90 0.22 12.23
CA LEU A 92 -13.17 -0.10 11.58
C LEU A 92 -14.32 0.29 12.50
N THR A 93 -15.24 1.11 11.99
CA THR A 93 -16.44 1.54 12.69
C THR A 93 -17.66 0.98 11.98
N ARG A 94 -18.68 0.57 12.74
CA ARG A 94 -20.01 0.30 12.18
C ARG A 94 -20.60 1.66 11.75
N GLY A 95 -21.02 1.74 10.48
CA GLY A 95 -21.86 2.84 9.98
C GLY A 95 -23.30 2.71 10.42
#